data_AF-A0AAD0XE68-F1
#
_entry.id   AF-A0AAD0XE68-F1
#
_cell.length_a   1.000
_cell.length_b   1.000
_cell.length_c   1.000
_cell.angle_alpha   90.00
_cell.angle_beta   90.00
_cell.angle_gamma   90.00
#
_symmetry.space_group_name_H-M   'P 1'
#
loop_
_entity.id
_entity.type
_entity.pdbx_description
1 polymer ?
#
loop_
_entity_poly.entity_id
_entity_poly.type
_entity_poly.pdbx_seq_one_letter_code
_entity_poly.pdbx_strand_id
1 'polypeptide(L)'
;MNWNQFGYICRVYSSKTLSAAQKEELTTQSYLAVYANKYADSKLANCLAAKFALQDAGILQKQALHYQCVPQLVSGYKFEHKGIFSYLTAVFFIYVFSSLLYQSFVVPTFVEIYSNHMASSAHTLGDYFSYWYVPIILLVLLQSIIFIVIFKIKNACALTDSQPFTGLSKALLPRSLIKKYDRLMTTLNFAVNFKEDENAAILETKYLAKCDSLGYETHEEFKVLLEQRLEQFNLQAKGFINKLVILYGLVIVLSIYLFVKAAYQPIFMLGEVL
;
A
#
# COMPACT_ATOMS: atom_id res chain seq x y z
N MET A 1 17.42 8.63 5.83
CA MET A 1 17.11 9.92 5.21
C MET A 1 15.74 9.85 4.57
N ASN A 2 14.99 10.94 4.66
CA ASN A 2 13.70 11.09 3.99
C ASN A 2 13.88 11.72 2.58
N TRP A 3 12.81 11.75 1.78
CA TRP A 3 12.85 12.36 0.46
C TRP A 3 13.15 13.87 0.49
N ASN A 4 12.77 14.61 1.54
CA ASN A 4 13.02 16.05 1.64
C ASN A 4 14.51 16.36 1.86
N GLN A 5 15.20 15.54 2.65
CA GLN A 5 16.63 15.60 2.86
C GLN A 5 17.37 15.31 1.56
N PHE A 6 16.97 14.23 0.86
CA PHE A 6 17.55 13.92 -0.45
C PHE A 6 17.31 15.03 -1.48
N GLY A 7 16.09 15.57 -1.58
CA GLY A 7 15.80 16.67 -2.49
C GLY A 7 16.50 17.98 -2.12
N TYR A 8 16.82 18.22 -0.85
CA TYR A 8 17.69 19.33 -0.46
C TYR A 8 19.12 19.10 -0.95
N ILE A 9 19.68 17.91 -0.76
CA ILE A 9 20.99 17.53 -1.31
C ILE A 9 21.00 17.78 -2.83
N CYS A 10 19.99 17.30 -3.55
CA CYS A 10 19.90 17.52 -5.00
C CYS A 10 19.84 19.02 -5.37
N ARG A 11 19.13 19.87 -4.61
CA ARG A 11 19.11 21.33 -4.84
C ARG A 11 20.46 22.00 -4.59
N VAL A 12 21.23 21.54 -3.59
CA VAL A 12 22.58 22.05 -3.31
C VAL A 12 23.54 21.67 -4.44
N TYR A 13 23.47 20.42 -4.92
CA TYR A 13 24.36 19.94 -5.97
C TYR A 13 23.99 20.41 -7.39
N SER A 14 22.72 20.75 -7.66
CA SER A 14 22.33 21.36 -8.94
C SER A 14 22.83 22.81 -9.08
N SER A 15 23.06 23.51 -7.96
CA SER A 15 23.53 24.89 -7.98
C SER A 15 24.92 25.04 -8.60
N LYS A 16 25.02 25.87 -9.65
CA LYS A 16 26.27 26.17 -10.37
C LYS A 16 27.23 27.08 -9.58
N THR A 17 26.77 27.73 -8.51
CA THR A 17 27.52 28.80 -7.84
C THR A 17 28.31 28.34 -6.60
N LEU A 18 28.15 27.09 -6.16
CA LEU A 18 28.75 26.60 -4.91
C LEU A 18 30.07 25.87 -5.14
N SER A 19 31.08 26.16 -4.33
CA SER A 19 32.36 25.43 -4.29
C SER A 19 32.19 24.04 -3.67
N ALA A 20 33.14 23.14 -3.89
CA ALA A 20 33.10 21.77 -3.34
C ALA A 20 33.02 21.75 -1.80
N ALA A 21 33.79 22.63 -1.13
CA ALA A 21 33.78 22.75 0.33
C ALA A 21 32.43 23.26 0.87
N GLN A 22 31.80 24.21 0.16
CA GLN A 22 30.46 24.70 0.53
C GLN A 22 29.39 23.62 0.36
N LYS A 23 29.51 22.77 -0.66
CA LYS A 23 28.60 21.63 -0.86
C LYS A 23 28.72 20.63 0.28
N GLU A 24 29.95 20.29 0.67
CA GLU A 24 30.21 19.38 1.79
C GLU A 24 29.64 19.93 3.11
N GLU A 25 29.92 21.20 3.43
CA GLU A 25 29.41 21.86 4.63
C GLU A 25 27.87 21.86 4.68
N LEU A 26 27.19 22.23 3.58
CA LEU A 26 25.74 22.27 3.49
C LEU A 26 25.08 20.88 3.51
N THR A 27 25.84 19.81 3.26
CA THR A 27 25.36 18.42 3.33
C THR A 27 25.59 17.76 4.69
N THR A 28 26.19 18.49 5.64
CA THR A 28 26.42 17.99 7.01
C THR A 28 25.09 17.70 7.72
N GLN A 29 25.11 16.72 8.62
CA GLN A 29 23.93 16.22 9.34
C GLN A 29 23.16 17.31 10.10
N SER A 30 23.84 18.37 10.57
CA SER A 30 23.25 19.54 11.22
C SER A 30 22.30 20.32 10.31
N TYR A 31 22.67 20.58 9.06
CA TYR A 31 21.84 21.28 8.08
C TYR A 31 20.73 20.38 7.51
N LEU A 32 21.00 19.08 7.37
CA LEU A 32 19.99 18.09 6.99
C LEU A 32 18.90 17.89 8.04
N ALA A 33 19.18 18.18 9.31
CA ALA A 33 18.20 18.09 10.39
C ALA A 33 17.04 19.09 10.22
N VAL A 34 17.26 20.24 9.58
CA VAL A 34 16.19 21.21 9.26
C VAL A 34 15.14 20.61 8.32
N TYR A 35 15.56 19.70 7.45
CA TYR A 35 14.70 18.97 6.52
C TYR A 35 14.26 17.60 7.06
N ALA A 36 14.68 17.23 8.28
CA ALA A 36 14.13 16.09 9.00
C ALA A 36 12.69 16.41 9.39
N ASN A 37 11.75 15.96 8.56
CA ASN A 37 10.33 16.18 8.76
C ASN A 37 9.69 14.95 9.46
N LYS A 38 8.39 14.99 9.73
CA LYS A 38 7.59 13.86 10.27
C LYS A 38 7.46 12.66 9.30
N TYR A 39 8.09 12.69 8.13
CA TYR A 39 7.93 11.63 7.13
C TYR A 39 8.95 10.54 7.41
N ALA A 40 8.51 9.29 7.22
CA ALA A 40 9.32 8.11 7.46
C ALA A 40 10.59 8.12 6.58
N ASP A 41 11.66 7.54 7.10
CA ASP A 41 12.86 7.27 6.34
C ASP A 41 12.54 6.45 5.09
N SER A 42 13.15 6.83 3.97
CA SER A 42 13.04 6.09 2.71
C SER A 42 14.35 5.34 2.45
N LYS A 43 14.27 4.00 2.37
CA LYS A 43 15.41 3.18 1.95
C LYS A 43 15.82 3.50 0.53
N LEU A 44 14.84 3.85 -0.31
CA LEU A 44 15.09 4.25 -1.69
C LEU A 44 15.86 5.56 -1.76
N ALA A 45 15.47 6.58 -1.00
CA ALA A 45 16.20 7.85 -0.93
C ALA A 45 17.64 7.64 -0.44
N ASN A 46 17.83 6.80 0.59
CA ASN A 46 19.17 6.43 1.06
C ASN A 46 19.99 5.71 -0.03
N CYS A 47 19.39 4.76 -0.76
CA CYS A 47 20.06 4.02 -1.82
C CYS A 47 20.45 4.93 -2.98
N LEU A 48 19.56 5.83 -3.39
CA LEU A 48 19.85 6.82 -4.42
C LEU A 48 20.94 7.80 -3.97
N ALA A 49 20.91 8.28 -2.73
CA ALA A 49 21.96 9.14 -2.20
C ALA A 49 23.34 8.45 -2.18
N ALA A 50 23.38 7.16 -1.81
CA ALA A 50 24.63 6.39 -1.86
C ALA A 50 25.15 6.25 -3.30
N LYS A 51 24.27 5.98 -4.27
CA LYS A 51 24.64 5.93 -5.69
C LYS A 51 25.04 7.30 -6.25
N PHE A 52 24.40 8.36 -5.77
CA PHE A 52 24.66 9.74 -6.14
C PHE A 52 26.06 10.19 -5.68
N ALA A 53 26.50 9.76 -4.48
CA ALA A 53 27.83 10.07 -3.95
C ALA A 53 29.00 9.44 -4.73
N LEU A 54 28.74 8.43 -5.58
CA LEU A 54 29.76 7.71 -6.35
C LEU A 54 29.98 8.26 -7.77
N GLN A 55 29.26 9.31 -8.18
CA GLN A 55 29.26 9.84 -9.54
C GLN A 55 30.23 11.02 -9.73
N ASP A 56 30.67 11.24 -10.97
CA ASP A 56 31.55 12.37 -11.34
C ASP A 56 30.79 13.72 -11.22
N ALA A 57 31.48 14.79 -10.77
CA ALA A 57 30.86 16.08 -10.46
C ALA A 57 29.98 16.70 -11.56
N GLY A 58 30.35 16.53 -12.84
CA GLY A 58 29.56 17.03 -13.98
C GLY A 58 28.28 16.24 -14.24
N ILE A 59 28.28 14.94 -13.99
CA ILE A 59 27.13 14.04 -14.11
C ILE A 59 26.20 14.24 -12.91
N LEU A 60 26.80 14.39 -11.74
CA LEU A 60 26.15 14.62 -10.46
C LEU A 60 25.26 15.87 -10.50
N GLN A 61 25.71 16.93 -11.17
CA GLN A 61 24.91 18.14 -11.37
C GLN A 61 23.68 17.93 -12.27
N LYS A 62 23.83 17.21 -13.39
CA LYS A 62 22.70 16.86 -14.27
C LYS A 62 21.70 15.95 -13.54
N GLN A 63 22.19 14.95 -12.80
CA GLN A 63 21.36 14.05 -12.00
C GLN A 63 20.60 14.79 -10.88
N ALA A 64 21.24 15.74 -10.21
CA ALA A 64 20.61 16.57 -9.18
C ALA A 64 19.42 17.38 -9.72
N LEU A 65 19.51 17.89 -10.96
CA LEU A 65 18.41 18.61 -11.62
C LEU A 65 17.19 17.71 -11.87
N HIS A 66 17.38 16.42 -12.12
CA HIS A 66 16.29 15.46 -12.27
C HIS A 66 15.62 15.11 -10.93
N TYR A 67 16.41 14.90 -9.87
CA TYR A 67 15.88 14.41 -8.58
C TYR A 67 15.28 15.50 -7.68
N GLN A 68 15.51 16.80 -7.96
CA GLN A 68 15.00 17.89 -7.12
C GLN A 68 13.47 17.95 -7.02
N CYS A 69 12.73 17.44 -8.02
CA CYS A 69 11.27 17.47 -8.06
C CYS A 69 10.60 16.31 -7.30
N VAL A 70 11.35 15.25 -6.99
CA VAL A 70 10.82 14.01 -6.39
C VAL A 70 10.15 14.22 -5.03
N PRO A 71 10.67 15.05 -4.10
CA PRO A 71 10.00 15.24 -2.81
C PRO A 71 8.63 15.92 -2.95
N GLN A 72 8.48 16.84 -3.90
CA GLN A 72 7.20 17.50 -4.19
C GLN A 72 6.19 16.51 -4.78
N LEU A 73 6.64 15.66 -5.71
CA LEU A 73 5.81 14.61 -6.31
C LEU A 73 5.38 13.58 -5.25
N VAL A 74 6.28 13.09 -4.41
CA VAL A 74 5.96 12.10 -3.36
C VAL A 74 4.97 12.67 -2.34
N SER A 75 5.06 13.96 -2.00
CA SER A 75 4.15 14.59 -1.05
C SER A 75 2.77 14.92 -1.64
N GLY A 76 2.69 15.31 -2.91
CA GLY A 76 1.42 15.61 -3.59
C GLY A 76 0.55 14.38 -3.85
N TYR A 77 1.16 13.22 -4.07
CA TYR A 77 0.49 11.99 -4.50
C TYR A 77 0.26 10.99 -3.36
N LYS A 78 0.09 11.49 -2.14
CA LYS A 78 -0.09 10.69 -0.93
C LYS A 78 -1.36 9.84 -1.00
N PHE A 79 -1.21 8.53 -0.84
CA PHE A 79 -2.32 7.59 -0.86
C PHE A 79 -3.20 7.76 0.41
N GLU A 80 -4.32 8.46 0.27
CA GLU A 80 -5.34 8.57 1.32
C GLU A 80 -6.51 7.61 1.02
N HIS A 81 -6.67 6.61 1.88
CA HIS A 81 -7.83 5.72 1.89
C HIS A 81 -8.57 5.89 3.21
N LYS A 82 -9.46 6.88 3.27
CA LYS A 82 -10.27 7.18 4.47
C LYS A 82 -11.72 6.81 4.21
N GLY A 83 -12.34 6.12 5.18
CA GLY A 83 -13.79 5.92 5.25
C GLY A 83 -14.21 4.45 5.21
N ILE A 84 -14.31 3.87 4.00
CA ILE A 84 -15.06 2.62 3.78
C ILE A 84 -14.42 1.41 4.50
N PHE A 85 -13.10 1.24 4.40
CA PHE A 85 -12.41 0.11 5.05
C PHE A 85 -12.46 0.20 6.58
N SER A 86 -12.32 1.42 7.15
CA SER A 86 -12.43 1.64 8.59
C SER A 86 -13.85 1.32 9.09
N TYR A 87 -14.87 1.73 8.35
CA TYR A 87 -16.26 1.39 8.64
C TYR A 87 -16.49 -0.14 8.62
N LEU A 88 -16.04 -0.82 7.56
CA LEU A 88 -16.13 -2.28 7.45
C LEU A 88 -15.41 -3.01 8.59
N THR A 89 -14.27 -2.47 9.04
CA THR A 89 -13.54 -3.00 10.19
C THR A 89 -14.38 -2.88 11.46
N ALA A 90 -15.04 -1.74 11.68
CA ALA A 90 -15.93 -1.55 12.83
C ALA A 90 -17.14 -2.49 12.78
N VAL A 91 -17.79 -2.63 11.62
CA VAL A 91 -18.90 -3.58 11.41
C VAL A 91 -18.46 -5.01 11.69
N PHE A 92 -17.26 -5.39 11.25
CA PHE A 92 -16.68 -6.70 11.54
C PHE A 92 -16.49 -6.94 13.04
N PHE A 93 -15.95 -5.96 13.79
CA PHE A 93 -15.82 -6.07 15.24
C PHE A 93 -17.17 -6.21 15.96
N ILE A 94 -18.18 -5.44 15.54
CA ILE A 94 -19.54 -5.56 16.07
C ILE A 94 -20.08 -6.97 15.80
N TYR A 95 -19.92 -7.48 14.58
CA TYR A 95 -20.33 -8.83 14.22
C TYR A 95 -19.67 -9.90 15.08
N VAL A 96 -18.34 -9.83 15.28
CA VAL A 96 -17.61 -10.76 16.15
C VAL A 96 -18.13 -10.71 17.59
N PHE A 97 -18.33 -9.51 18.12
CA PHE A 97 -18.84 -9.31 19.47
C PHE A 97 -20.26 -9.87 19.62
N SER A 98 -21.16 -9.59 18.68
CA SER A 98 -22.52 -10.15 18.66
C SER A 98 -22.51 -11.68 18.57
N SER A 99 -21.64 -12.25 17.73
CA SER A 99 -21.51 -13.70 17.60
C SER A 99 -21.01 -14.34 18.89
N LEU A 100 -20.07 -13.70 19.59
CA LEU A 100 -19.57 -14.17 20.89
C LEU A 100 -20.66 -14.15 21.95
N LEU A 101 -21.39 -13.04 22.08
CA LEU A 101 -22.51 -12.94 23.02
C LEU A 101 -23.57 -14.02 22.75
N TYR A 102 -23.90 -14.23 21.48
CA TYR A 102 -24.87 -15.24 21.09
C TYR A 102 -24.42 -16.65 21.49
N GLN A 103 -23.16 -16.99 21.24
CA GLN A 103 -22.60 -18.30 21.59
C GLN A 103 -22.43 -18.50 23.10
N SER A 104 -22.11 -17.45 23.85
CA SER A 104 -21.91 -17.55 25.30
C SER A 104 -23.21 -17.57 26.11
N PHE A 105 -24.25 -16.88 25.66
CA PHE A 105 -25.48 -16.74 26.45
C PHE A 105 -26.69 -17.41 25.79
N VAL A 106 -26.87 -17.26 24.48
CA VAL A 106 -28.10 -17.68 23.81
C VAL A 106 -28.08 -19.17 23.49
N VAL A 107 -26.98 -19.68 22.92
CA VAL A 107 -26.84 -21.10 22.58
C VAL A 107 -26.98 -22.01 23.81
N PRO A 108 -26.31 -21.77 24.94
CA PRO A 108 -26.43 -22.64 26.12
C PRO A 108 -27.85 -22.69 26.68
N THR A 109 -28.56 -21.56 26.70
CA THR A 109 -29.96 -21.52 27.14
C THR A 109 -30.87 -22.32 26.22
N PHE A 110 -30.69 -22.23 24.89
CA PHE A 110 -31.45 -23.09 23.97
C PHE A 110 -31.11 -24.56 24.19
N VAL A 111 -29.84 -24.93 24.33
CA VAL A 111 -29.40 -26.30 24.62
C VAL A 111 -30.11 -26.84 25.87
N GLU A 112 -30.16 -26.04 26.94
CA GLU A 112 -30.81 -26.41 28.20
C GLU A 112 -32.33 -26.59 28.05
N ILE A 113 -33.01 -25.69 27.32
CA ILE A 113 -34.45 -25.80 27.06
C ILE A 113 -34.75 -27.07 26.25
N TYR A 114 -34.00 -27.31 25.17
CA TYR A 114 -34.17 -28.49 24.31
C TYR A 114 -33.86 -29.80 25.07
N SER A 115 -32.81 -29.84 25.89
CA SER A 115 -32.48 -31.04 26.68
C SER A 115 -33.53 -31.37 27.73
N ASN A 116 -34.16 -30.35 28.31
CA ASN A 116 -35.15 -30.53 29.37
C ASN A 116 -36.56 -30.84 28.85
N HIS A 117 -36.90 -30.44 27.61
CA HIS A 117 -38.26 -30.56 27.07
C HIS A 117 -38.41 -31.53 25.88
N MET A 118 -37.33 -31.86 25.16
CA MET A 118 -37.37 -32.65 23.93
C MET A 118 -36.35 -33.80 23.97
N ALA A 119 -36.66 -34.84 24.76
CA ALA A 119 -35.79 -36.01 24.96
C ALA A 119 -35.53 -36.86 23.70
N SER A 120 -36.15 -36.54 22.54
CA SER A 120 -36.07 -37.34 21.31
C SER A 120 -35.47 -36.62 20.09
N SER A 121 -35.18 -35.33 20.15
CA SER A 121 -34.66 -34.58 18.98
C SER A 121 -33.31 -33.91 19.25
N ALA A 122 -32.49 -34.51 20.13
CA ALA A 122 -31.16 -34.01 20.49
C ALA A 122 -30.16 -33.95 19.33
N HIS A 123 -30.51 -34.48 18.16
CA HIS A 123 -29.69 -34.36 16.97
C HIS A 123 -30.18 -33.22 16.08
N THR A 124 -29.49 -32.09 16.24
CA THR A 124 -29.07 -31.09 15.25
C THR A 124 -29.41 -29.66 15.67
N LEU A 125 -28.86 -29.19 16.79
CA LEU A 125 -28.37 -27.80 16.79
C LEU A 125 -27.31 -27.76 15.68
N GLY A 126 -27.69 -27.21 14.53
CA GLY A 126 -27.02 -27.44 13.26
C GLY A 126 -25.53 -27.13 13.26
N ASP A 127 -24.80 -27.70 12.30
CA ASP A 127 -23.34 -27.57 12.11
C ASP A 127 -22.81 -26.13 12.24
N TYR A 128 -23.66 -25.14 11.94
CA TYR A 128 -23.35 -23.72 12.11
C TYR A 128 -22.97 -23.34 13.55
N PHE A 129 -23.63 -23.90 14.57
CA PHE A 129 -23.32 -23.59 15.97
C PHE A 129 -22.04 -24.26 16.44
N SER A 130 -21.70 -25.44 15.91
CA SER A 130 -20.43 -26.12 16.20
C SER A 130 -19.24 -25.43 15.54
N TYR A 131 -19.43 -24.84 14.36
CA TYR A 131 -18.34 -24.25 13.55
C TYR A 131 -18.44 -22.73 13.37
N TRP A 132 -19.11 -22.03 14.29
CA TRP A 132 -19.32 -20.57 14.24
C TRP A 132 -18.02 -19.75 14.15
N TYR A 133 -16.93 -20.29 14.69
CA TYR A 133 -15.61 -19.64 14.68
C TYR A 133 -14.95 -19.69 13.30
N VAL A 134 -15.29 -20.65 12.43
CA VAL A 134 -14.70 -20.81 11.09
C VAL A 134 -14.90 -19.57 10.22
N PRO A 135 -16.12 -19.02 10.03
CA PRO A 135 -16.31 -17.80 9.23
C PRO A 135 -15.59 -16.59 9.85
N ILE A 136 -15.52 -16.50 11.19
CA ILE A 136 -14.80 -15.42 11.86
C ILE A 136 -13.30 -15.50 11.59
N ILE A 137 -12.68 -16.68 11.77
CA ILE A 137 -11.25 -16.87 11.47
C ILE A 137 -10.97 -16.55 10.00
N LEU A 138 -11.80 -17.02 9.08
CA LEU A 138 -11.66 -16.74 7.65
C LEU A 138 -11.71 -15.23 7.36
N LEU A 139 -12.64 -14.51 7.99
CA LEU A 139 -12.76 -13.05 7.87
C LEU A 139 -11.56 -12.32 8.51
N VAL A 140 -11.02 -12.78 9.64
CA VAL A 140 -9.80 -12.22 10.25
C VAL A 140 -8.60 -12.39 9.33
N LEU A 141 -8.44 -13.56 8.73
CA LEU A 141 -7.38 -13.84 7.77
C LEU A 141 -7.51 -12.94 6.54
N LEU A 142 -8.72 -12.82 6.00
CA LEU A 142 -9.00 -11.94 4.86
C LEU A 142 -8.71 -10.47 5.18
N GLN A 143 -9.15 -9.99 6.35
CA GLN A 143 -8.88 -8.63 6.83
C GLN A 143 -7.38 -8.36 6.98
N SER A 144 -6.62 -9.31 7.52
CA SER A 144 -5.17 -9.22 7.66
C SER A 144 -4.47 -9.12 6.31
N ILE A 145 -4.90 -9.93 5.33
CA ILE A 145 -4.41 -9.88 3.95
C ILE A 145 -4.66 -8.50 3.33
N ILE A 146 -5.87 -7.96 3.48
CA ILE A 146 -6.23 -6.63 2.97
C ILE A 146 -5.35 -5.55 3.61
N PHE A 147 -5.11 -5.63 4.91
CA PHE A 147 -4.26 -4.67 5.63
C PHE A 147 -2.82 -4.68 5.12
N ILE A 148 -2.25 -5.87 4.92
CA ILE A 148 -0.91 -6.05 4.34
C ILE A 148 -0.83 -5.44 2.93
N VAL A 149 -1.84 -5.70 2.09
CA VAL A 149 -1.92 -5.17 0.73
C VAL A 149 -1.97 -3.64 0.72
N ILE A 150 -2.84 -3.03 1.54
CA ILE A 150 -2.95 -1.58 1.67
C ILE A 150 -1.63 -0.97 2.15
N PHE A 151 -0.99 -1.58 3.15
CA PHE A 151 0.29 -1.11 3.67
C PHE A 151 1.39 -1.17 2.61
N LYS A 152 1.48 -2.27 1.84
CA LYS A 152 2.45 -2.42 0.75
C LYS A 152 2.24 -1.40 -0.36
N ILE A 153 0.98 -1.16 -0.75
CA ILE A 153 0.63 -0.15 -1.76
C ILE A 153 0.98 1.25 -1.25
N LYS A 154 0.66 1.58 -0.01
CA LYS A 154 0.98 2.88 0.60
C LYS A 154 2.50 3.15 0.58
N ASN A 155 3.31 2.16 0.92
CA ASN A 155 4.78 2.28 0.88
C ASN A 155 5.31 2.41 -0.56
N ALA A 156 4.67 1.75 -1.53
CA ALA A 156 4.99 1.91 -2.95
C ALA A 156 4.64 3.32 -3.46
N CYS A 157 3.46 3.86 -3.12
CA CYS A 157 3.08 5.23 -3.46
C CYS A 157 4.02 6.27 -2.84
N ALA A 158 4.52 6.01 -1.63
CA ALA A 158 5.49 6.85 -0.94
C ALA A 158 6.95 6.65 -1.41
N LEU A 159 7.19 5.78 -2.39
CA LEU A 159 8.52 5.42 -2.91
C LEU A 159 9.52 5.11 -1.78
N THR A 160 9.08 4.37 -0.77
CA THR A 160 9.90 4.09 0.43
C THR A 160 10.91 2.97 0.18
N ASP A 161 10.53 1.97 -0.62
CA ASP A 161 11.33 0.79 -0.95
C ASP A 161 11.48 0.63 -2.47
N SER A 162 12.66 0.22 -2.94
CA SER A 162 12.91 -0.07 -4.36
C SER A 162 12.16 -1.30 -4.86
N GLN A 163 11.87 -2.26 -3.96
CA GLN A 163 11.13 -3.49 -4.26
C GLN A 163 10.08 -3.74 -3.16
N PRO A 164 8.94 -3.03 -3.18
CA PRO A 164 7.90 -3.22 -2.16
C PRO A 164 7.20 -4.58 -2.31
N PHE A 165 7.20 -5.16 -3.51
CA PHE A 165 6.44 -6.35 -3.88
C PHE A 165 7.34 -7.59 -4.01
N THR A 166 7.71 -8.19 -2.88
CA THR A 166 8.52 -9.42 -2.81
C THR A 166 7.75 -10.59 -2.17
N GLY A 167 8.09 -11.82 -2.57
CA GLY A 167 7.49 -13.05 -2.02
C GLY A 167 5.98 -13.13 -2.19
N LEU A 168 5.26 -13.46 -1.10
CA LEU A 168 3.80 -13.61 -1.08
C LEU A 168 3.03 -12.35 -1.52
N SER A 169 3.59 -11.15 -1.29
CA SER A 169 2.96 -9.90 -1.73
C SER A 169 2.90 -9.76 -3.25
N LYS A 170 3.81 -10.42 -3.98
CA LYS A 170 3.79 -10.47 -5.45
C LYS A 170 2.63 -11.32 -5.98
N ALA A 171 2.21 -12.33 -5.24
CA ALA A 171 1.07 -13.19 -5.60
C ALA A 171 -0.28 -12.52 -5.29
N LEU A 172 -0.33 -11.73 -4.21
CA LEU A 172 -1.52 -11.02 -3.75
C LEU A 172 -1.92 -9.82 -4.62
N LEU A 173 -0.95 -9.25 -5.35
CA LEU A 173 -1.14 -8.06 -6.14
C LEU A 173 -1.32 -8.38 -7.63
N PRO A 174 -2.13 -7.60 -8.36
CA PRO A 174 -2.31 -7.81 -9.79
C PRO A 174 -0.99 -7.52 -10.52
N ARG A 175 -0.64 -8.40 -11.47
CA ARG A 175 0.58 -8.28 -12.29
C ARG A 175 0.69 -6.94 -13.02
N SER A 176 -0.44 -6.32 -13.37
CA SER A 176 -0.49 -5.00 -13.99
C SER A 176 0.06 -3.89 -13.08
N LEU A 177 -0.29 -3.92 -11.78
CA LEU A 177 0.18 -2.94 -10.80
C LEU A 177 1.68 -3.09 -10.53
N ILE A 178 2.16 -4.34 -10.44
CA ILE A 178 3.59 -4.66 -10.29
C ILE A 178 4.36 -4.12 -11.50
N LYS A 179 3.93 -4.43 -12.74
CA LYS A 179 4.58 -3.94 -13.96
C LYS A 179 4.62 -2.41 -14.04
N LYS A 180 3.58 -1.72 -13.58
CA LYS A 180 3.57 -0.24 -13.57
C LYS A 180 4.54 0.33 -12.54
N TYR A 181 4.65 -0.30 -11.37
CA TYR A 181 5.63 0.08 -10.38
C TYR A 181 7.06 -0.19 -10.86
N ASP A 182 7.29 -1.33 -11.52
CA ASP A 182 8.59 -1.64 -12.11
C ASP A 182 8.98 -0.58 -13.15
N ARG A 183 8.04 -0.16 -14.01
CA ARG A 183 8.26 0.95 -14.96
C ARG A 183 8.56 2.27 -14.25
N LEU A 184 7.80 2.63 -13.22
CA LEU A 184 8.05 3.81 -12.40
C LEU A 184 9.47 3.77 -11.80
N MET A 185 9.90 2.60 -11.32
CA MET A 185 11.23 2.38 -10.78
C MET A 185 12.32 2.48 -11.86
N THR A 186 12.06 1.99 -13.07
CA THR A 186 13.00 2.16 -14.19
C THR A 186 13.12 3.62 -14.61
N THR A 187 12.00 4.35 -14.72
CA THR A 187 12.03 5.80 -14.96
C THR A 187 12.80 6.51 -13.85
N LEU A 188 12.57 6.17 -12.58
CA LEU A 188 13.28 6.78 -11.46
C LEU A 188 14.79 6.48 -11.47
N ASN A 189 15.21 5.29 -11.91
CA ASN A 189 16.62 4.92 -12.03
C ASN A 189 17.30 5.44 -13.30
N PHE A 190 16.55 5.99 -14.26
CA PHE A 190 17.08 6.57 -15.49
C PHE A 190 18.18 7.60 -15.21
N ALA A 191 17.92 8.54 -14.30
CA ALA A 191 18.89 9.58 -14.00
C ALA A 191 20.16 9.00 -13.36
N VAL A 192 20.10 7.94 -12.55
CA VAL A 192 21.30 7.27 -12.01
C VAL A 192 22.09 6.53 -13.09
N ASN A 193 21.42 5.93 -14.08
CA ASN A 193 22.04 5.14 -15.14
C ASN A 193 22.30 5.94 -16.44
N PHE A 194 22.43 7.27 -16.33
CA PHE A 194 22.59 8.21 -17.45
C PHE A 194 23.68 7.85 -18.49
N LYS A 195 24.60 6.94 -18.18
CA LYS A 195 25.68 6.46 -19.06
C LYS A 195 25.35 5.17 -19.86
N GLU A 196 24.25 4.45 -19.60
CA GLU A 196 23.96 3.14 -20.23
C GLU A 196 22.99 3.20 -21.44
N ASP A 197 22.78 4.38 -22.02
CA ASP A 197 21.51 4.73 -22.67
C ASP A 197 21.36 4.41 -24.17
N GLU A 198 22.40 3.90 -24.86
CA GLU A 198 22.22 3.48 -26.27
C GLU A 198 21.48 2.13 -26.41
N ASN A 199 21.44 1.31 -25.34
CA ASN A 199 20.81 -0.01 -25.33
C ASN A 199 19.61 -0.11 -24.37
N ALA A 200 19.02 1.01 -23.98
CA ALA A 200 17.96 1.01 -22.98
C ALA A 200 16.70 0.28 -23.49
N ALA A 201 16.34 -0.81 -22.82
CA ALA A 201 15.30 -1.75 -23.24
C ALA A 201 13.85 -1.19 -23.20
N ILE A 202 13.66 0.02 -22.67
CA ILE A 202 12.33 0.59 -22.40
C ILE A 202 12.13 1.90 -23.17
N LEU A 203 10.94 2.05 -23.77
CA LEU A 203 10.56 3.20 -24.61
C LEU A 203 10.77 4.56 -23.91
N GLU A 204 10.57 4.60 -22.59
CA GLU A 204 10.60 5.81 -21.76
C GLU A 204 12.03 6.34 -21.57
N THR A 205 12.98 5.45 -21.31
CA THR A 205 14.39 5.80 -21.20
C THR A 205 14.94 6.21 -22.56
N LYS A 206 14.51 5.53 -23.64
CA LYS A 206 14.83 5.92 -25.02
C LYS A 206 14.28 7.29 -25.41
N TYR A 207 13.10 7.68 -24.91
CA TYR A 207 12.54 9.01 -25.12
C TYR A 207 13.37 10.08 -24.40
N LEU A 208 13.69 9.87 -23.12
CA LEU A 208 14.52 10.80 -22.34
C LEU A 208 15.94 10.92 -22.90
N ALA A 209 16.55 9.82 -23.33
CA ALA A 209 17.84 9.80 -24.02
C ALA A 209 17.80 10.64 -25.31
N LYS A 210 16.69 10.52 -26.07
CA LYS A 210 16.48 11.27 -27.30
C LYS A 210 16.29 12.77 -27.02
N CYS A 211 15.54 13.12 -25.98
CA CYS A 211 15.39 14.52 -25.55
C CYS A 211 16.74 15.13 -25.16
N ASP A 212 17.60 14.39 -24.44
CA ASP A 212 18.95 14.86 -24.08
C ASP A 212 19.83 15.03 -25.32
N SER A 213 19.79 14.08 -26.25
CA SER A 213 20.52 14.15 -27.52
C SER A 213 20.11 15.34 -28.41
N LEU A 214 18.88 15.81 -28.25
CA LEU A 214 18.29 16.93 -29.00
C LEU A 214 18.45 18.28 -28.29
N GLY A 215 19.05 18.30 -27.09
CA GLY A 215 19.29 19.53 -26.32
C GLY A 215 18.05 20.12 -25.65
N TYR A 216 16.97 19.34 -25.49
CA TYR A 216 15.79 19.76 -24.74
C TYR A 216 16.06 19.74 -23.24
N GLU A 217 15.22 20.44 -22.47
CA GLU A 217 15.26 20.44 -21.01
C GLU A 217 14.77 19.09 -20.44
N THR A 218 15.64 18.08 -20.46
CA THR A 218 15.36 16.70 -20.03
C THR A 218 14.83 16.60 -18.58
N HIS A 219 15.08 17.61 -17.75
CA HIS A 219 14.62 17.66 -16.36
C HIS A 219 13.12 17.93 -16.20
N GLU A 220 12.53 18.80 -17.02
CA GLU A 220 11.08 19.04 -17.03
C GLU A 220 10.34 17.84 -17.62
N GLU A 221 10.84 17.27 -18.71
CA GLU A 221 10.26 16.05 -19.30
C GLU A 221 10.33 14.86 -18.32
N PHE A 222 11.44 14.70 -17.59
CA PHE A 222 11.56 13.70 -16.53
C PHE A 222 10.51 13.89 -15.43
N LYS A 223 10.30 15.13 -14.99
CA LYS A 223 9.30 15.47 -13.97
C LYS A 223 7.89 15.15 -14.46
N VAL A 224 7.52 15.55 -15.68
CA VAL A 224 6.21 15.29 -16.28
C VAL A 224 5.95 13.79 -16.41
N LEU A 225 6.94 13.03 -16.90
CA LEU A 225 6.82 11.57 -17.02
C LEU A 225 6.68 10.91 -15.65
N LEU A 226 7.47 11.33 -14.66
CA LEU A 226 7.40 10.77 -13.32
C LEU A 226 6.05 11.06 -12.66
N GLU A 227 5.53 12.28 -12.84
CA GLU A 227 4.21 12.69 -12.37
C GLU A 227 3.10 11.84 -12.97
N GLN A 228 3.06 11.76 -14.31
CA GLN A 228 2.06 10.98 -15.02
C GLN A 228 2.07 9.50 -14.60
N ARG A 229 3.26 8.92 -14.38
CA ARG A 229 3.40 7.53 -13.94
C ARG A 229 2.93 7.34 -12.51
N LEU A 230 3.26 8.27 -11.62
CA LEU A 230 2.83 8.24 -10.22
C LEU A 230 1.30 8.38 -10.12
N GLU A 231 0.69 9.26 -10.90
CA GLU A 231 -0.76 9.41 -11.01
C GLU A 231 -1.42 8.12 -11.53
N GLN A 232 -0.94 7.58 -12.64
CA GLN A 232 -1.45 6.33 -13.22
C GLN A 232 -1.34 5.14 -12.27
N PHE A 233 -0.25 5.07 -11.49
CA PHE A 233 -0.04 4.05 -10.47
C PHE A 233 -1.05 4.22 -9.33
N ASN A 234 -1.20 5.44 -8.82
CA ASN A 234 -2.14 5.76 -7.73
C ASN A 234 -3.60 5.51 -8.10
N LEU A 235 -4.03 5.90 -9.29
CA LEU A 235 -5.40 5.66 -9.76
C LEU A 235 -5.71 4.17 -9.82
N GLN A 236 -4.77 3.36 -10.32
CA GLN A 236 -4.95 1.90 -10.37
C GLN A 236 -4.87 1.25 -8.99
N ALA A 237 -3.94 1.68 -8.15
CA ALA A 237 -3.85 1.23 -6.76
C ALA A 237 -5.15 1.50 -6.00
N LYS A 238 -5.72 2.71 -6.14
CA LYS A 238 -7.01 3.08 -5.54
C LYS A 238 -8.16 2.26 -6.08
N GLY A 239 -8.23 2.07 -7.41
CA GLY A 239 -9.24 1.24 -8.04
C GLY A 239 -9.17 -0.23 -7.60
N PHE A 240 -7.97 -0.78 -7.45
CA PHE A 240 -7.76 -2.14 -6.95
C PHE A 240 -8.19 -2.28 -5.49
N ILE A 241 -7.76 -1.38 -4.60
CA ILE A 241 -8.14 -1.45 -3.19
C ILE A 241 -9.66 -1.25 -3.03
N ASN A 242 -10.28 -0.33 -3.76
CA ASN A 242 -11.74 -0.19 -3.73
C ASN A 242 -12.46 -1.49 -4.10
N LYS A 243 -12.03 -2.19 -5.16
CA LYS A 243 -12.61 -3.49 -5.54
C LYS A 243 -12.44 -4.54 -4.44
N LEU A 244 -11.25 -4.60 -3.84
CA LEU A 244 -10.93 -5.52 -2.76
C LEU A 244 -11.79 -5.24 -1.51
N VAL A 245 -11.99 -3.97 -1.16
CA VAL A 245 -12.83 -3.53 -0.04
C VAL A 245 -14.31 -3.82 -0.31
N ILE A 246 -14.80 -3.63 -1.54
CA ILE A 246 -16.17 -3.99 -1.92
C ILE A 246 -16.39 -5.49 -1.80
N LEU A 247 -15.46 -6.31 -2.31
CA LEU A 247 -15.52 -7.76 -2.19
C LEU A 247 -15.54 -8.19 -0.72
N TYR A 248 -14.69 -7.60 0.11
CA TYR A 248 -14.68 -7.85 1.55
C TYR A 248 -16.01 -7.51 2.21
N GLY A 249 -16.62 -6.39 1.84
CA GLY A 249 -17.95 -6.00 2.31
C GLY A 249 -19.04 -7.00 1.94
N LEU A 250 -19.04 -7.51 0.70
CA LEU A 250 -19.98 -8.55 0.29
C LEU A 250 -19.84 -9.82 1.14
N VAL A 251 -18.60 -10.25 1.43
CA VAL A 251 -18.34 -11.42 2.28
C VAL A 251 -18.83 -11.18 3.71
N ILE A 252 -18.56 -10.01 4.31
CA ILE A 252 -19.07 -9.67 5.65
C ILE A 252 -20.60 -9.72 5.68
N VAL A 253 -21.27 -9.08 4.72
CA VAL A 253 -22.74 -9.04 4.68
C VAL A 253 -23.31 -10.45 4.57
N LEU A 254 -22.71 -11.30 3.73
CA LEU A 254 -23.12 -12.70 3.60
C LEU A 254 -22.90 -13.48 4.92
N SER A 255 -21.76 -13.27 5.59
CA SER A 255 -21.49 -13.92 6.89
C SER A 255 -22.48 -13.48 7.97
N ILE A 256 -22.81 -12.18 8.04
CA ILE A 256 -23.83 -11.66 8.96
C ILE A 256 -25.20 -12.24 8.63
N TYR A 257 -25.58 -12.30 7.35
CA TYR A 257 -26.83 -12.90 6.94
C TYR A 257 -26.95 -14.37 7.36
N LEU A 258 -25.89 -15.17 7.13
CA LEU A 258 -25.86 -16.57 7.56
C LEU A 258 -25.94 -16.71 9.08
N PHE A 259 -25.26 -15.82 9.82
CA PHE A 259 -25.35 -15.77 11.28
C PHE A 259 -26.76 -15.47 11.77
N VAL A 260 -27.39 -14.44 11.22
CA VAL A 260 -28.77 -14.07 11.56
C VAL A 260 -29.71 -15.24 11.25
N LYS A 261 -29.61 -15.82 10.05
CA LYS A 261 -30.44 -16.97 9.66
C LYS A 261 -30.29 -18.14 10.66
N ALA A 262 -29.06 -18.48 11.03
CA ALA A 262 -28.81 -19.55 11.99
C ALA A 262 -29.30 -19.20 13.40
N ALA A 263 -29.11 -17.96 13.84
CA ALA A 263 -29.57 -17.49 15.14
C ALA A 263 -31.10 -17.59 15.31
N TYR A 264 -31.87 -17.32 14.26
CA TYR A 264 -33.33 -17.43 14.32
C TYR A 264 -33.86 -18.87 14.15
N GLN A 265 -33.04 -19.79 13.61
CA GLN A 265 -33.48 -21.17 13.34
C GLN A 265 -34.00 -21.91 14.58
N PRO A 266 -33.33 -21.88 15.76
CA PRO A 266 -33.85 -22.50 16.98
C PRO A 266 -35.20 -21.97 17.45
N ILE A 267 -35.49 -20.68 17.22
CA ILE A 267 -36.76 -20.05 17.61
C ILE A 267 -37.91 -20.59 16.75
N PHE A 268 -37.71 -20.71 15.43
CA PHE A 268 -38.71 -21.29 14.54
C PHE A 268 -38.95 -22.78 14.81
N MET A 269 -37.89 -23.53 15.12
CA MET A 269 -38.02 -24.95 15.52
C MET A 269 -38.83 -25.10 16.82
N LEU A 270 -38.68 -24.21 17.80
CA LEU A 270 -39.51 -24.20 19.01
C LEU A 270 -40.98 -23.86 18.69
N GLY A 271 -41.23 -22.98 17.71
CA GLY A 271 -42.57 -22.58 17.30
C GLY A 271 -43.34 -23.61 16.47
N GLU A 272 -42.66 -24.55 15.81
CA GLU A 272 -43.31 -25.69 15.10
C GLU A 272 -43.66 -26.86 16.04
N VAL A 273 -43.06 -26.90 17.23
CA VAL A 273 -43.17 -28.01 18.19
C VAL A 273 -44.22 -27.73 19.30
N LEU A 274 -44.64 -26.47 19.47
CA LEU A 274 -45.72 -26.02 20.35
C LEU A 274 -47.07 -25.99 19.62
#